data_AF-A0A1V4Q624-F1
#
_entry.id   AF-A0A1V4Q624-F1
#
_cell.length_a   1.000
_cell.length_b   1.000
_cell.length_c   1.000
_cell.angle_alpha   90.00
_cell.angle_beta   90.00
_cell.angle_gamma   90.00
#
_symmetry.space_group_name_H-M   'P 1'
#
loop_
_entity.id
_entity.type
_entity.pdbx_description
1 polymer ?
#
loop_
_entity_poly.entity_id
_entity_poly.type
_entity_poly.pdbx_seq_one_letter_code
_entity_poly.pdbx_strand_id
1 'polypeptide(L)'
;TPPSIYLHFADKDALLDAVCAHYFEQLDEKLADAEHCVADPLERALSLGMAYIRFALSTPVLYRQAFSRVTADTPTRVDEVLATSAVVRFSRTVSELAEAGMFEAEEVADIVLEWWSAAHGIASLMISKPSLNWGDDLDRAETMLRSMCLGRAVMGVTAAREPDEVRRLLTELGTR
;
A
#
# COMPACT_ATOMS: atom_id res chain seq x y z
N THR A 1 1.75 34.61 25.66
CA THR A 1 0.61 34.45 24.75
C THR A 1 0.39 32.96 24.54
N PRO A 2 -0.86 32.46 24.60
CA PRO A 2 -1.14 31.07 24.20
C PRO A 2 -0.71 30.89 22.74
N PRO A 3 -0.19 29.72 22.31
CA PRO A 3 0.25 29.52 20.93
C PRO A 3 -0.91 29.78 19.95
N SER A 4 -0.69 30.51 18.85
CA SER A 4 -1.74 30.94 17.92
C SER A 4 -2.46 29.78 17.20
N ILE A 5 -1.96 28.56 17.34
CA ILE A 5 -2.51 27.35 16.70
C ILE A 5 -3.88 26.97 17.29
N TYR A 6 -4.12 27.27 18.58
CA TYR A 6 -5.40 26.99 19.25
C TYR A 6 -6.54 27.92 18.83
N LEU A 7 -6.28 28.89 17.94
CA LEU A 7 -7.33 29.71 17.32
C LEU A 7 -7.94 29.01 16.10
N HIS A 8 -7.24 28.04 15.50
CA HIS A 8 -7.66 27.33 14.30
C HIS A 8 -8.23 25.94 14.58
N PHE A 9 -7.92 25.38 15.75
CA PHE A 9 -8.35 24.03 16.13
C PHE A 9 -8.98 24.06 17.52
N ALA A 10 -10.13 23.39 17.65
CA ALA A 10 -10.88 23.32 18.90
C ALA A 10 -10.06 22.71 20.05
N ASP A 11 -9.24 21.70 19.72
CA ASP A 11 -8.33 21.03 20.65
C ASP A 11 -7.15 20.38 19.90
N LYS A 12 -6.33 19.64 20.65
CA LYS A 12 -5.18 18.89 20.12
C LYS A 12 -5.60 17.77 19.18
N ASP A 13 -6.72 17.12 19.42
CA ASP A 13 -7.16 15.99 18.61
C ASP A 13 -7.63 16.46 17.24
N ALA A 14 -8.37 17.58 17.19
CA ALA A 14 -8.76 18.25 15.95
C ALA A 14 -7.54 18.73 15.13
N LEU A 15 -6.49 19.23 15.80
CA LEU A 15 -5.23 19.57 15.13
C LEU A 15 -4.57 18.33 14.54
N LEU A 16 -4.47 17.24 15.31
CA LEU A 16 -3.86 16.00 14.83
C LEU A 16 -4.67 15.37 13.69
N ASP A 17 -6.00 15.48 13.70
CA ASP A 17 -6.86 14.97 12.61
C ASP A 17 -6.57 15.74 11.32
N ALA A 18 -6.45 17.06 11.39
CA ALA A 18 -6.10 17.88 10.25
C ALA A 18 -4.70 17.57 9.70
N VAL A 19 -3.72 17.31 10.59
CA VAL A 19 -2.36 16.89 10.18
C VAL A 19 -2.39 15.53 9.48
N CYS A 20 -3.14 14.56 10.01
CA CYS A 20 -3.27 13.24 9.38
C CYS A 20 -4.02 13.32 8.05
N ALA A 21 -5.09 14.13 7.95
CA ALA A 21 -5.80 14.35 6.69
C ALA A 21 -4.86 14.93 5.63
N HIS A 22 -4.07 15.94 5.98
CA HIS A 22 -3.09 16.53 5.08
C HIS A 22 -1.98 15.56 4.66
N TYR A 23 -1.62 14.61 5.53
CA TYR A 23 -0.70 13.52 5.18
C TYR A 23 -1.29 12.62 4.09
N PHE A 24 -2.55 12.22 4.21
CA PHE A 24 -3.20 11.37 3.20
C PHE A 24 -3.49 12.10 1.89
N GLU A 25 -3.78 13.41 1.93
CA GLU A 25 -3.88 14.26 0.73
C GLU A 25 -2.56 14.25 -0.06
N GLN A 26 -1.43 14.44 0.62
CA GLN A 26 -0.11 14.37 -0.01
C GLN A 26 0.26 12.97 -0.49
N LEU A 27 -0.13 11.92 0.24
CA LEU A 27 0.05 10.55 -0.22
C LEU A 27 -0.72 10.34 -1.54
N ASP A 28 -1.96 10.80 -1.64
CA ASP A 28 -2.75 10.69 -2.85
C ASP A 28 -2.08 11.34 -4.06
N GLU A 29 -1.52 12.54 -3.88
CA GLU A 29 -0.76 13.23 -4.93
C GLU A 29 0.42 12.37 -5.40
N LYS A 30 1.17 11.75 -4.48
CA LYS A 30 2.30 10.87 -4.84
C LYS A 30 1.85 9.61 -5.57
N LEU A 31 0.70 9.06 -5.21
CA LEU A 31 0.13 7.92 -5.93
C LEU A 31 -0.36 8.31 -7.31
N ALA A 32 -0.98 9.48 -7.46
CA ALA A 32 -1.41 10.04 -8.74
C ALA A 32 -0.24 10.24 -9.70
N ASP A 33 0.86 10.83 -9.20
CA ASP A 33 2.09 11.03 -9.98
C ASP A 33 2.68 9.69 -10.44
N ALA A 34 2.67 8.68 -9.56
CA ALA A 34 3.29 7.38 -9.83
C ALA A 34 2.53 6.53 -10.85
N GLU A 35 1.21 6.67 -10.95
CA GLU A 35 0.42 5.97 -11.97
C GLU A 35 0.31 6.72 -13.29
N HIS A 36 0.70 8.00 -13.32
CA HIS A 36 0.63 8.82 -14.51
C HIS A 36 1.45 8.23 -15.65
N CYS A 37 0.85 8.11 -16.84
CA CYS A 37 1.46 7.54 -18.04
C CYS A 37 1.96 6.07 -17.93
N VAL A 38 1.60 5.33 -16.88
CA VAL A 38 1.90 3.89 -16.79
C VAL A 38 0.76 3.10 -17.44
N ALA A 39 1.01 2.58 -18.64
CA ALA A 39 -0.01 1.91 -19.45
C ALA A 39 -0.34 0.50 -18.91
N ASP A 40 0.67 -0.26 -18.55
CA ASP A 40 0.51 -1.63 -18.05
C ASP A 40 -0.03 -1.62 -16.61
N PRO A 41 -1.16 -2.28 -16.32
CA PRO A 41 -1.77 -2.24 -15.00
C PRO A 41 -0.91 -2.96 -13.94
N LEU A 42 -0.10 -3.95 -14.30
CA LEU A 42 0.80 -4.62 -13.35
C LEU A 42 1.98 -3.71 -12.97
N GLU A 43 2.59 -3.04 -13.95
CA GLU A 43 3.62 -2.03 -13.71
C GLU A 43 3.08 -0.84 -12.90
N ARG A 44 1.84 -0.41 -13.20
CA ARG A 44 1.19 0.69 -12.47
C ARG A 44 1.00 0.33 -11.01
N ALA A 45 0.53 -0.88 -10.76
CA ALA A 45 0.27 -1.33 -9.41
C ALA A 45 1.59 -1.42 -8.59
N LEU A 46 2.68 -1.92 -9.19
CA LEU A 46 4.01 -1.87 -8.57
C LEU A 46 4.47 -0.44 -8.30
N SER A 47 4.23 0.48 -9.25
CA SER A 47 4.56 1.90 -9.11
C SER A 47 3.82 2.56 -7.95
N LEU A 48 2.52 2.26 -7.79
CA LEU A 48 1.72 2.70 -6.64
C LEU A 48 2.29 2.20 -5.31
N GLY A 49 2.59 0.90 -5.21
CA GLY A 49 3.18 0.31 -4.01
C GLY A 49 4.53 0.93 -3.64
N MET A 50 5.39 1.16 -4.64
CA MET A 50 6.70 1.80 -4.42
C MET A 50 6.56 3.27 -4.04
N ALA A 51 5.62 4.01 -4.64
CA ALA A 51 5.35 5.40 -4.28
C ALA A 51 4.83 5.53 -2.84
N TYR A 52 3.95 4.63 -2.41
CA TYR A 52 3.51 4.54 -1.03
C TYR A 52 4.71 4.39 -0.06
N ILE A 53 5.59 3.41 -0.34
CA ILE A 53 6.75 3.13 0.51
C ILE A 53 7.72 4.32 0.53
N ARG A 54 8.06 4.90 -0.63
CA ARG A 54 8.95 6.07 -0.72
C ARG A 54 8.37 7.27 0.04
N PHE A 55 7.07 7.53 -0.09
CA PHE A 55 6.42 8.62 0.63
C PHE A 55 6.48 8.40 2.15
N ALA A 56 6.11 7.21 2.63
CA ALA A 56 6.19 6.84 4.05
C ALA A 56 7.59 7.03 4.63
N LEU A 57 8.63 6.60 3.89
CA LEU A 57 10.03 6.75 4.29
C LEU A 57 10.52 8.20 4.33
N SER A 58 9.99 9.05 3.44
CA SER A 58 10.29 10.48 3.43
C SER A 58 9.59 11.26 4.57
N THR A 59 8.57 10.66 5.19
CA THR A 59 7.70 11.31 6.18
C THR A 59 7.47 10.45 7.45
N PRO A 60 8.51 9.85 8.06
CA PRO A 60 8.35 8.77 9.03
C PRO A 60 7.62 9.18 10.31
N VAL A 61 7.70 10.46 10.70
CA VAL A 61 6.97 11.00 11.86
C VAL A 61 5.47 11.10 11.57
N LEU A 62 5.11 11.66 10.41
CA LEU A 62 3.72 11.81 9.99
C LEU A 62 3.09 10.44 9.71
N TYR A 63 3.81 9.53 9.06
CA TYR A 63 3.38 8.15 8.84
C TYR A 63 2.99 7.47 10.16
N ARG A 64 3.89 7.51 11.17
CA ARG A 64 3.57 6.92 12.49
C ARG A 64 2.34 7.57 13.10
N GLN A 65 2.21 8.88 13.02
CA GLN A 65 1.05 9.58 13.58
C GLN A 65 -0.25 9.23 12.86
N ALA A 66 -0.23 9.15 11.54
CA ALA A 66 -1.38 8.81 10.69
C ALA A 66 -1.91 7.40 10.98
N PHE A 67 -1.03 6.44 11.26
CA PHE A 67 -1.39 5.04 11.47
C PHE A 67 -1.41 4.56 12.94
N SER A 68 -0.99 5.40 13.91
CA SER A 68 -1.09 5.07 15.34
C SER A 68 -2.43 5.46 15.97
N ARG A 69 -3.26 6.22 15.26
CA ARG A 69 -4.56 6.65 15.76
C ARG A 69 -5.60 5.60 15.42
N VAL A 70 -6.27 5.09 16.44
CA VAL A 70 -7.41 4.19 16.28
C VAL A 70 -8.56 5.04 15.73
N THR A 71 -9.16 4.60 14.63
CA THR A 71 -10.38 5.19 14.07
C THR A 71 -11.46 5.15 15.14
N ALA A 72 -12.03 6.31 15.48
CA ALA A 72 -13.14 6.38 16.41
C ALA A 72 -14.39 5.69 15.82
N ASP A 73 -15.41 5.40 16.64
CA ASP A 73 -16.70 4.84 16.17
C ASP A 73 -17.43 5.75 15.15
N THR A 74 -16.97 7.01 14.99
CA THR A 74 -17.45 7.95 13.99
C THR A 74 -16.36 8.19 12.93
N PRO A 75 -16.69 8.10 11.63
CA PRO A 75 -15.74 8.41 10.56
C PRO A 75 -15.13 9.81 10.75
N THR A 76 -13.81 9.86 10.69
CA THR A 76 -13.02 11.09 10.75
C THR A 76 -12.69 11.56 9.33
N ARG A 77 -12.20 12.81 9.20
CA ARG A 77 -11.63 13.28 7.91
C ARG A 77 -10.50 12.38 7.40
N VAL A 78 -9.78 11.71 8.31
CA VAL A 78 -8.77 10.71 7.95
C VAL A 78 -9.40 9.52 7.24
N ASP A 79 -10.54 9.03 7.73
CA ASP A 79 -11.28 7.91 7.12
C ASP A 79 -11.84 8.29 5.75
N GLU A 80 -12.31 9.53 5.59
CA GLU A 80 -12.78 10.06 4.31
C GLU A 80 -11.64 10.15 3.27
N VAL A 81 -10.46 10.64 3.66
CA VAL A 81 -9.30 10.74 2.75
C VAL A 81 -8.70 9.35 2.45
N LEU A 82 -8.65 8.45 3.43
CA LEU A 82 -8.27 7.05 3.22
C LEU A 82 -9.22 6.33 2.25
N ALA A 83 -10.53 6.56 2.39
CA ALA A 83 -11.56 6.01 1.51
C ALA A 83 -11.51 6.58 0.08
N THR A 84 -10.87 7.73 -0.14
CA THR A 84 -10.86 8.43 -1.43
C THR A 84 -9.53 8.36 -2.20
N SER A 85 -8.43 7.94 -1.57
CA SER A 85 -7.07 8.06 -2.17
C SER A 85 -6.46 6.73 -2.62
N ALA A 86 -5.71 6.06 -1.74
CA ALA A 86 -4.90 4.90 -2.07
C ALA A 86 -5.76 3.69 -2.45
N VAL A 87 -6.79 3.38 -1.65
CA VAL A 87 -7.67 2.24 -1.88
C VAL A 87 -8.36 2.36 -3.24
N VAL A 88 -8.83 3.54 -3.63
CA VAL A 88 -9.48 3.76 -4.92
C VAL A 88 -8.53 3.49 -6.09
N ARG A 89 -7.29 4.00 -6.03
CA ARG A 89 -6.28 3.82 -7.09
C ARG A 89 -5.83 2.37 -7.22
N PHE A 90 -5.58 1.70 -6.10
CA PHE A 90 -5.29 0.27 -6.09
C PHE A 90 -6.48 -0.53 -6.63
N SER A 91 -7.71 -0.26 -6.17
CA SER A 91 -8.91 -0.94 -6.65
C SER A 91 -9.10 -0.78 -8.15
N ARG A 92 -8.97 0.44 -8.69
CA ARG A 92 -9.04 0.67 -10.14
C ARG A 92 -8.02 -0.19 -10.90
N THR A 93 -6.78 -0.19 -10.43
CA THR A 93 -5.69 -0.93 -11.10
C THR A 93 -5.89 -2.44 -11.01
N VAL A 94 -6.33 -2.95 -9.85
CA VAL A 94 -6.62 -4.38 -9.66
C VAL A 94 -7.86 -4.82 -10.43
N SER A 95 -8.89 -3.97 -10.56
CA SER A 95 -10.03 -4.22 -11.44
C SER A 95 -9.62 -4.35 -12.91
N GLU A 96 -8.72 -3.49 -13.40
CA GLU A 96 -8.17 -3.62 -14.76
C GLU A 96 -7.41 -4.95 -14.95
N LEU A 97 -6.69 -5.41 -13.91
CA LEU A 97 -6.03 -6.73 -13.93
C LEU A 97 -7.04 -7.88 -13.93
N ALA A 98 -8.16 -7.75 -13.21
CA ALA A 98 -9.23 -8.73 -13.23
C ALA A 98 -9.93 -8.79 -14.60
N GLU A 99 -10.20 -7.64 -15.23
CA GLU A 99 -10.74 -7.56 -16.59
C GLU A 99 -9.80 -8.20 -17.63
N ALA A 100 -8.48 -8.13 -17.39
CA ALA A 100 -7.46 -8.79 -18.20
C ALA A 100 -7.31 -10.31 -17.89
N GLY A 101 -8.10 -10.85 -16.96
CA GLY A 101 -8.11 -12.27 -16.59
C GLY A 101 -6.97 -12.70 -15.67
N MET A 102 -6.26 -11.75 -15.04
CA MET A 102 -5.20 -12.08 -14.08
C MET A 102 -5.76 -12.49 -12.71
N PHE A 103 -6.94 -11.97 -12.34
CA PHE A 103 -7.64 -12.22 -11.08
C PHE A 103 -9.14 -12.36 -11.32
N GLU A 104 -9.86 -12.98 -10.39
CA GLU A 104 -11.33 -12.99 -10.43
C GLU A 104 -11.89 -11.65 -9.91
N ALA A 105 -13.04 -11.23 -10.44
CA ALA A 105 -13.67 -9.97 -10.06
C ALA A 105 -14.06 -9.91 -8.57
N GLU A 106 -14.42 -11.05 -7.98
CA GLU A 106 -14.76 -11.15 -6.56
C GLU A 106 -13.55 -10.98 -5.63
N GLU A 107 -12.32 -11.19 -6.14
CA GLU A 107 -11.09 -11.12 -5.34
C GLU A 107 -10.49 -9.71 -5.25
N VAL A 108 -11.01 -8.75 -6.03
CA VAL A 108 -10.41 -7.41 -6.16
C VAL A 108 -10.20 -6.74 -4.80
N ALA A 109 -11.21 -6.77 -3.92
CA ALA A 109 -11.13 -6.12 -2.61
C ALA A 109 -10.06 -6.77 -1.71
N ASP A 110 -9.98 -8.10 -1.72
CA ASP A 110 -9.01 -8.86 -0.92
C ASP A 110 -7.59 -8.59 -1.42
N ILE A 111 -7.38 -8.60 -2.74
CA ILE A 111 -6.08 -8.32 -3.35
C ILE A 111 -5.63 -6.89 -3.03
N VAL A 112 -6.53 -5.90 -3.10
CA VAL A 112 -6.20 -4.51 -2.72
C VAL A 112 -5.77 -4.43 -1.26
N LEU A 113 -6.46 -5.13 -0.35
CA LEU A 113 -6.10 -5.16 1.07
C LEU A 113 -4.75 -5.85 1.29
N GLU A 114 -4.49 -6.97 0.61
CA GLU A 114 -3.20 -7.68 0.67
C GLU A 114 -2.05 -6.79 0.19
N TRP A 115 -2.26 -6.08 -0.91
CA TRP A 115 -1.28 -5.16 -1.48
C TRP A 115 -0.96 -4.00 -0.56
N TRP A 116 -2.01 -3.38 -0.02
CA TRP A 116 -1.83 -2.30 0.93
C TRP A 116 -1.15 -2.80 2.21
N SER A 117 -1.51 -3.98 2.69
CA SER A 117 -0.88 -4.63 3.85
C SER A 117 0.60 -4.89 3.62
N ALA A 118 0.99 -5.37 2.43
CA ALA A 118 2.39 -5.60 2.08
C ALA A 118 3.18 -4.29 2.04
N ALA A 119 2.69 -3.28 1.31
CA ALA A 119 3.35 -1.98 1.24
C ALA A 119 3.48 -1.31 2.62
N HIS A 120 2.40 -1.36 3.42
CA HIS A 120 2.38 -0.85 4.79
C HIS A 120 3.34 -1.59 5.72
N GLY A 121 3.36 -2.93 5.66
CA GLY A 121 4.27 -3.75 6.45
C GLY A 121 5.74 -3.49 6.13
N ILE A 122 6.06 -3.38 4.83
CA ILE A 122 7.41 -3.03 4.37
C ILE A 122 7.81 -1.65 4.89
N ALA A 123 7.00 -0.61 4.63
CA ALA A 123 7.29 0.74 5.07
C ALA A 123 7.45 0.84 6.60
N SER A 124 6.55 0.21 7.35
CA SER A 124 6.57 0.18 8.81
C SER A 124 7.86 -0.46 9.36
N LEU A 125 8.27 -1.60 8.80
CA LEU A 125 9.51 -2.27 9.20
C LEU A 125 10.76 -1.47 8.81
N MET A 126 10.79 -0.87 7.62
CA MET A 126 11.90 -0.02 7.19
C MET A 126 12.06 1.21 8.10
N ILE A 127 10.95 1.86 8.48
CA ILE A 127 10.93 2.98 9.41
C ILE A 127 11.39 2.55 10.81
N SER A 128 10.96 1.38 11.27
CA SER A 128 11.20 0.90 12.64
C SER A 128 12.55 0.21 12.81
N LYS A 129 13.10 -0.37 11.73
CA LYS A 129 14.32 -1.18 11.69
C LYS A 129 15.19 -0.79 10.49
N PRO A 130 15.68 0.46 10.42
CA PRO A 130 16.47 0.95 9.28
C PRO A 130 17.85 0.26 9.16
N SER A 131 18.35 -0.37 10.22
CA SER A 131 19.64 -1.05 10.24
C SER A 131 19.63 -2.45 9.61
N LEU A 132 18.46 -2.97 9.24
CA LEU A 132 18.38 -4.23 8.50
C LEU A 132 18.89 -4.02 7.08
N ASN A 133 19.38 -5.09 6.45
CA ASN A 133 19.73 -5.04 5.05
C ASN A 133 18.42 -4.93 4.23
N TRP A 134 18.12 -3.75 3.70
CA TRP A 134 16.99 -3.52 2.80
C TRP A 134 17.40 -3.50 1.32
N GLY A 135 18.68 -3.79 1.05
CA GLY A 135 19.31 -3.64 -0.25
C GLY A 135 19.40 -2.18 -0.73
N ASP A 136 19.77 -2.00 -1.99
CA ASP A 136 20.01 -0.69 -2.59
C ASP A 136 18.73 -0.16 -3.24
N ASP A 137 18.46 1.14 -3.10
CA ASP A 137 17.31 1.85 -3.71
C ASP A 137 15.96 1.11 -3.60
N LEU A 138 15.71 0.49 -2.45
CA LEU A 138 14.47 -0.24 -2.16
C LEU A 138 14.22 -1.48 -3.04
N ASP A 139 15.27 -2.08 -3.63
CA ASP A 139 15.19 -3.29 -4.46
C ASP A 139 14.45 -4.46 -3.77
N ARG A 140 14.62 -4.60 -2.45
CA ARG A 140 13.97 -5.62 -1.63
C ARG A 140 12.48 -5.36 -1.49
N ALA A 141 12.09 -4.10 -1.33
CA ALA A 141 10.68 -3.71 -1.29
C ALA A 141 10.01 -4.00 -2.63
N GLU A 142 10.64 -3.62 -3.74
CA GLU A 142 10.15 -3.90 -5.09
C GLU A 142 10.02 -5.40 -5.35
N THR A 143 11.03 -6.18 -4.96
CA THR A 143 11.01 -7.64 -5.08
C THR A 143 9.87 -8.25 -4.28
N MET A 144 9.66 -7.82 -3.03
CA MET A 144 8.57 -8.31 -2.19
C MET A 144 7.18 -8.01 -2.80
N LEU A 145 6.97 -6.79 -3.29
CA LEU A 145 5.72 -6.42 -3.97
C LEU A 145 5.53 -7.26 -5.24
N ARG A 146 6.56 -7.40 -6.08
CA ARG A 146 6.49 -8.22 -7.30
C ARG A 146 6.21 -9.69 -6.99
N SER A 147 6.82 -10.26 -5.95
CA SER A 147 6.57 -11.63 -5.52
C SER A 147 5.13 -11.85 -5.08
N MET A 148 4.53 -10.89 -4.36
CA MET A 148 3.12 -10.95 -3.98
C MET A 148 2.20 -10.93 -5.21
N CYS A 149 2.44 -10.03 -6.17
CA CYS A 149 1.64 -9.95 -7.41
C CYS A 149 1.68 -11.26 -8.19
N LEU A 150 2.90 -11.77 -8.41
CA LEU A 150 3.12 -13.02 -9.13
C LEU A 150 2.51 -14.20 -8.37
N GLY A 151 2.70 -14.26 -7.05
CA GLY A 151 2.14 -15.30 -6.20
C GLY A 151 0.61 -15.33 -6.26
N ARG A 152 -0.06 -14.18 -6.21
CA ARG A 152 -1.52 -14.08 -6.36
C ARG A 152 -2.00 -14.57 -7.71
N ALA A 153 -1.35 -14.16 -8.80
CA ALA A 153 -1.72 -14.60 -10.15
C ALA A 153 -1.53 -16.11 -10.34
N VAL A 154 -0.42 -16.66 -9.84
CA VAL A 154 -0.15 -18.11 -9.86
C VAL A 154 -1.17 -18.87 -9.01
N MET A 155 -1.57 -18.34 -7.86
CA MET A 155 -2.60 -18.94 -7.02
C MET A 155 -4.01 -18.91 -7.63
N GLY A 156 -4.26 -18.04 -8.62
CA GLY A 156 -5.50 -18.02 -9.39
C GLY A 156 -5.58 -19.12 -10.45
N VAL A 157 -4.43 -19.49 -11.04
CA VAL A 157 -4.37 -20.49 -12.13
C VAL A 157 -3.92 -21.89 -11.69
N THR A 158 -3.45 -22.04 -10.46
CA THR A 158 -3.00 -23.34 -9.92
C THR A 158 -3.84 -23.78 -8.72
N ALA A 159 -4.03 -25.09 -8.60
CA ALA A 159 -4.62 -25.70 -7.41
C ALA A 159 -3.59 -25.92 -6.29
N ALA A 160 -2.33 -25.49 -6.48
CA ALA A 160 -1.24 -25.76 -5.54
C ALA A 160 -1.38 -24.86 -4.30
N ARG A 161 -2.01 -25.40 -3.26
CA ARG A 161 -2.22 -24.73 -1.97
C ARG A 161 -1.30 -25.30 -0.91
N GLU A 162 -1.05 -26.61 -0.95
CA GLU A 162 -0.23 -27.29 0.03
C GLU A 162 1.27 -27.23 -0.32
N PRO A 163 2.18 -27.24 0.68
CA PRO A 163 3.62 -27.15 0.42
C PRO A 163 4.17 -28.17 -0.59
N ASP A 164 3.63 -29.39 -0.62
CA ASP A 164 4.03 -30.43 -1.56
C ASP A 164 3.52 -30.21 -2.99
N GLU A 165 2.38 -29.54 -3.14
CA GLU A 165 1.85 -29.14 -4.44
C GLU A 165 2.68 -27.98 -5.01
N VAL A 166 3.02 -26.99 -4.16
CA VAL A 166 3.92 -25.89 -4.53
C VAL A 166 5.28 -26.44 -4.97
N ARG A 167 5.87 -27.38 -4.22
CA ARG A 167 7.14 -28.02 -4.60
C ARG A 167 7.05 -28.74 -5.95
N ARG A 168 5.96 -29.46 -6.22
CA ARG A 168 5.74 -30.13 -7.52
C ARG A 168 5.63 -29.12 -8.65
N LEU A 169 4.81 -28.08 -8.48
CA LEU A 169 4.66 -27.00 -9.45
C LEU A 169 6.01 -26.35 -9.79
N LEU A 170 6.82 -26.02 -8.78
CA LEU A 170 8.14 -25.42 -8.97
C LEU A 170 9.10 -26.35 -9.73
N THR A 171 9.04 -27.65 -9.44
CA THR A 171 9.82 -28.68 -10.15
C THR A 171 9.42 -28.77 -11.63
N GLU A 172 8.11 -28.74 -11.91
CA GLU A 172 7.57 -28.77 -13.28
C GLU A 172 7.96 -27.51 -14.09
N LEU A 173 7.99 -26.34 -13.45
CA LEU A 173 8.44 -25.08 -14.05
C LEU A 173 9.97 -25.01 -14.25
N GLY A 174 10.73 -26.01 -13.79
CA GLY A 174 12.19 -26.04 -13.91
C GLY A 174 12.90 -24.98 -13.06
N THR A 175 12.22 -24.47 -12.02
CA THR A 175 12.83 -23.57 -11.04
C THR A 175 13.72 -24.40 -10.11
N ARG A 176 14.95 -23.90 -9.86
CA ARG A 176 15.97 -24.61 -9.08
C ARG A 176 15.75 -24.47 -7.59
#